data_AF-A0A944V2F3-F1
#
_entry.id   AF-A0A944V2F3-F1
#
_cell.length_a   1.000
_cell.length_b   1.000
_cell.length_c   1.000
_cell.angle_alpha   90.00
_cell.angle_beta   90.00
_cell.angle_gamma   90.00
#
_symmetry.space_group_name_H-M   'P 1'
#
loop_
_entity.id
_entity.type
_entity.pdbx_description
1 polymer ?
#
loop_
_entity_poly.entity_id
_entity_poly.type
_entity_poly.pdbx_seq_one_letter_code
_entity_poly.pdbx_strand_id
1 'polypeptide(L)'
;MISLDWQERLKMDTQDFVERKLPMGNYDIDIVYNAYPQRIDGNIPNAVITLVGKTIAAKIYKEADKYFDFYDYILKKKGEHGGMIFAYIMARAIKKQPVLFLNYIEDFFFNTKDQKICNLVMDKAIYPLLKKDALVHIDLILNWVKKDNKMLEESIFKLLSKLIGMDAKLIEPIFKKLETSWLYATPNIVKLNSKFLKAIYKKDKKFYLNVYKNYQATRNPIFAEILCEAICCYNDNIQTICDTWSHSGNIRVKKIGLHGQKLLKSKKGKK
;
A
#
# COMPACT_ATOMS: atom_id res chain seq x y z
N MET A 1 39.45 27.41 9.21
CA MET A 1 38.96 26.15 8.62
C MET A 1 37.44 26.23 8.64
N ILE A 2 36.81 26.60 7.51
CA ILE A 2 35.35 26.75 7.46
C ILE A 2 34.79 25.33 7.53
N SER A 3 34.24 24.96 8.68
CA SER A 3 33.43 23.74 8.83
C SER A 3 32.15 23.96 8.02
N LEU A 4 32.21 23.71 6.71
CA LEU A 4 31.02 23.58 5.89
C LEU A 4 30.10 22.55 6.57
N ASP A 5 28.86 22.95 6.85
CA ASP A 5 27.85 22.03 7.35
C ASP A 5 27.79 20.83 6.41
N TRP A 6 27.91 19.62 6.96
CA TRP A 6 27.91 18.37 6.19
C TRP A 6 26.67 18.27 5.30
N GLN A 7 25.55 18.91 5.69
CA GLN A 7 24.35 19.00 4.88
C GLN A 7 24.54 19.83 3.60
N GLU A 8 25.21 20.98 3.70
CA GLU A 8 25.51 21.83 2.55
C GLU A 8 26.46 21.12 1.60
N ARG A 9 27.51 20.50 2.15
CA ARG A 9 28.46 19.72 1.36
C ARG A 9 27.77 18.59 0.60
N LEU A 10 26.94 17.80 1.27
CA LEU A 10 26.18 16.73 0.62
C LEU A 10 25.23 17.23 -0.46
N LYS A 11 24.60 18.40 -0.28
CA LYS A 11 23.75 18.99 -1.33
C LYS A 11 24.57 19.34 -2.57
N MET A 12 25.78 19.89 -2.39
CA MET A 12 26.68 20.21 -3.49
C MET A 12 27.15 18.95 -4.22
N ASP A 13 27.59 17.92 -3.49
CA ASP A 13 28.06 16.67 -4.09
C ASP A 13 26.90 15.91 -4.79
N THR A 14 25.69 15.95 -4.20
CA THR A 14 24.48 15.42 -4.87
C THR A 14 24.16 16.19 -6.14
N GLN A 15 24.36 17.51 -6.15
CA GLN A 15 24.12 18.33 -7.33
C GLN A 15 25.11 18.00 -8.45
N ASP A 16 26.40 17.90 -8.13
CA ASP A 16 27.43 17.49 -9.11
C ASP A 16 27.11 16.10 -9.68
N PHE A 17 26.70 15.16 -8.84
CA PHE A 17 26.24 13.84 -9.27
C PHE A 17 25.09 13.93 -10.28
N VAL A 18 24.05 14.70 -9.98
CA VAL A 18 22.88 14.83 -10.87
C VAL A 18 23.22 15.55 -12.18
N GLU A 19 24.09 16.56 -12.14
CA GLU A 19 24.38 17.39 -13.32
C GLU A 19 25.44 16.75 -14.25
N ARG A 20 26.38 15.99 -13.70
CA ARG A 20 27.52 15.44 -14.47
C ARG A 20 27.52 13.92 -14.57
N LYS A 21 27.26 13.20 -13.48
CA LYS A 21 27.42 11.73 -13.44
C LYS A 21 26.20 11.02 -14.01
N LEU A 22 25.01 11.46 -13.60
CA LEU A 22 23.76 10.82 -13.93
C LEU A 22 23.42 10.88 -15.44
N PRO A 23 23.63 11.98 -16.18
CA PRO A 23 23.44 12.01 -17.63
C PRO A 23 24.45 11.15 -18.40
N MET A 24 25.63 10.88 -17.82
CA MET A 24 26.66 10.02 -18.41
C MET A 24 26.44 8.52 -18.09
N GLY A 25 25.33 8.15 -17.47
CA GLY A 25 25.04 6.77 -17.08
C GLY A 25 25.84 6.28 -15.85
N ASN A 26 26.56 7.17 -15.15
CA ASN A 26 27.25 6.82 -13.92
C ASN A 26 26.30 6.95 -12.72
N TYR A 27 25.60 5.86 -12.43
CA TYR A 27 24.53 5.82 -11.44
C TYR A 27 24.98 5.49 -10.01
N ASP A 28 26.28 5.30 -9.78
CA ASP A 28 26.77 4.93 -8.45
C ASP A 28 26.64 6.08 -7.46
N ILE A 29 25.51 6.10 -6.75
CA ILE A 29 25.18 7.16 -5.79
C ILE A 29 26.07 7.16 -4.54
N ASP A 30 26.79 6.06 -4.28
CA ASP A 30 27.60 5.97 -3.06
C ASP A 30 28.77 6.97 -3.07
N ILE A 31 29.15 7.46 -4.26
CA ILE A 31 30.14 8.53 -4.43
C ILE A 31 29.75 9.81 -3.67
N VAL A 32 28.45 10.09 -3.53
CA VAL A 32 27.94 11.27 -2.80
C VAL A 32 28.22 11.13 -1.30
N TYR A 33 28.26 9.91 -0.78
CA TYR A 33 28.46 9.66 0.66
C TYR A 33 29.93 9.67 1.09
N ASN A 34 30.88 9.73 0.15
CA ASN A 34 32.32 9.82 0.47
C ASN A 34 32.65 11.06 1.30
N ALA A 35 31.90 12.15 1.12
CA ALA A 35 32.06 13.39 1.88
C ALA A 35 31.49 13.31 3.32
N TYR A 36 30.74 12.26 3.65
CA TYR A 36 30.18 12.07 4.98
C TYR A 36 30.94 10.95 5.71
N PRO A 37 31.70 11.22 6.78
CA PRO A 37 32.54 10.21 7.43
C PRO A 37 31.80 9.36 8.46
N GLN A 38 30.69 9.83 9.02
CA GLN A 38 30.00 9.13 10.12
C GLN A 38 29.22 7.92 9.60
N ARG A 39 29.32 6.79 10.32
CA ARG A 39 28.60 5.55 10.04
C ARG A 39 27.92 5.08 11.33
N ILE A 40 26.72 4.54 11.21
CA ILE A 40 26.03 3.85 12.30
C ILE A 40 26.02 2.38 11.92
N ASP A 41 26.65 1.53 12.73
CA ASP A 41 26.83 0.10 12.46
C ASP A 41 27.41 -0.19 11.06
N GLY A 42 28.37 0.64 10.63
CA GLY A 42 29.00 0.53 9.31
C GLY A 42 28.18 1.08 8.14
N ASN A 43 26.94 1.53 8.37
CA ASN A 43 26.03 2.02 7.33
C ASN A 43 25.88 3.54 7.33
N ILE A 44 25.45 4.08 6.18
CA ILE A 44 25.06 5.49 6.04
C ILE A 44 23.78 5.72 6.85
N PRO A 45 23.73 6.75 7.74
CA PRO A 45 22.51 7.04 8.49
C PRO A 45 21.31 7.36 7.58
N ASN A 46 20.12 6.89 7.95
CA ASN A 46 18.87 7.13 7.19
C ASN A 46 18.55 8.61 6.96
N ALA A 47 18.96 9.49 7.87
CA ALA A 47 18.80 10.94 7.72
C ALA A 47 19.60 11.49 6.54
N VAL A 48 20.81 10.97 6.32
CA VAL A 48 21.70 11.34 5.22
C VAL A 48 21.13 10.84 3.90
N ILE A 49 20.70 9.58 3.83
CA ILE A 49 20.04 9.00 2.66
C ILE A 49 18.79 9.80 2.29
N THR A 50 18.01 10.19 3.31
CA THR A 50 16.82 11.03 3.12
C THR A 50 17.15 12.40 2.53
N LEU A 51 18.21 13.05 3.01
CA LEU A 51 18.65 14.35 2.49
C LEU A 51 19.07 14.22 1.02
N VAL A 52 19.91 13.24 0.70
CA VAL A 52 20.37 12.97 -0.67
C VAL A 52 19.18 12.64 -1.58
N GLY A 53 18.31 11.70 -1.19
CA GLY A 53 17.14 11.32 -1.97
C GLY A 53 16.19 12.48 -2.25
N LYS A 54 15.92 13.35 -1.26
CA LYS A 54 15.13 14.57 -1.46
C LYS A 54 15.80 15.57 -2.41
N THR A 55 17.12 15.67 -2.35
CA THR A 55 17.91 16.60 -3.18
C THR A 55 17.91 16.15 -4.63
N ILE A 56 18.17 14.85 -4.88
CA ILE A 56 18.03 14.23 -6.21
C ILE A 56 16.63 14.47 -6.74
N ALA A 57 15.60 14.09 -5.97
CA ALA A 57 14.21 14.23 -6.36
C ALA A 57 13.86 15.69 -6.73
N ALA A 58 14.45 16.67 -6.05
CA ALA A 58 14.22 18.07 -6.35
C ALA A 58 14.87 18.53 -7.66
N LYS A 59 16.08 18.05 -7.95
CA LYS A 59 16.84 18.43 -9.14
C LYS A 59 16.29 17.77 -10.41
N ILE A 60 15.93 16.49 -10.34
CA ILE A 60 15.47 15.77 -11.53
C ILE A 60 13.97 15.92 -11.81
N TYR A 61 13.20 16.51 -10.90
CA TYR A 61 11.72 16.59 -10.99
C TYR A 61 11.20 17.14 -12.33
N LYS A 62 11.89 18.10 -12.94
CA LYS A 62 11.46 18.70 -14.20
C LYS A 62 11.50 17.71 -15.37
N GLU A 63 12.38 16.72 -15.32
CA GLU A 63 12.60 15.73 -16.39
C GLU A 63 12.65 14.31 -15.82
N ALA A 64 11.81 14.02 -14.82
CA ALA A 64 11.84 12.75 -14.09
C ALA A 64 11.65 11.53 -14.99
N ASP A 65 10.94 11.69 -16.11
CA ASP A 65 10.70 10.70 -17.15
C ASP A 65 11.95 10.28 -17.93
N LYS A 66 13.04 11.07 -17.87
CA LYS A 66 14.31 10.74 -18.54
C LYS A 66 15.22 9.80 -17.74
N TYR A 67 14.85 9.47 -16.50
CA TYR A 67 15.76 8.83 -15.55
C TYR A 67 15.31 7.44 -15.08
N PHE A 68 14.50 6.73 -15.88
CA PHE A 68 14.06 5.38 -15.55
C PHE A 68 15.21 4.39 -15.33
N ASP A 69 16.27 4.45 -16.14
CA ASP A 69 17.45 3.58 -15.98
C ASP A 69 18.13 3.77 -14.62
N PHE A 70 18.18 5.02 -14.14
CA PHE A 70 18.69 5.32 -12.80
C PHE A 70 17.78 4.76 -11.70
N TYR A 71 16.46 4.86 -11.87
CA TYR A 71 15.48 4.34 -10.91
C TYR A 71 15.56 2.81 -10.81
N ASP A 72 15.68 2.15 -11.95
CA ASP A 72 15.93 0.72 -12.05
C ASP A 72 17.24 0.32 -11.38
N TYR A 73 18.31 1.09 -11.62
CA TYR A 73 19.61 0.84 -11.02
C TYR A 73 19.55 0.90 -9.49
N ILE A 74 18.98 1.96 -8.90
CA ILE A 74 18.94 2.09 -7.43
C ILE A 74 18.11 0.98 -6.78
N LEU A 75 17.00 0.58 -7.41
CA LEU A 75 16.17 -0.52 -6.92
C LEU A 75 16.90 -1.88 -6.98
N LYS A 76 17.64 -2.14 -8.07
CA LYS A 76 18.31 -3.43 -8.31
C LYS A 76 19.65 -3.55 -7.58
N LYS A 77 20.37 -2.45 -7.36
CA LYS A 77 21.79 -2.46 -6.94
C LYS A 77 22.06 -1.85 -5.57
N LYS A 78 21.16 -1.01 -5.03
CA LYS A 78 21.43 -0.24 -3.80
C LYS A 78 20.59 -0.66 -2.58
N GLY A 79 19.89 -1.79 -2.66
CA GLY A 79 19.18 -2.39 -1.53
C GLY A 79 18.19 -1.43 -0.86
N GLU A 80 18.17 -1.43 0.48
CA GLU A 80 17.27 -0.57 1.28
C GLU A 80 17.49 0.92 1.00
N HIS A 81 18.75 1.37 0.85
CA HIS A 81 19.08 2.77 0.58
C HIS A 81 18.50 3.22 -0.77
N GLY A 82 18.62 2.35 -1.78
CA GLY A 82 18.04 2.57 -3.10
C GLY A 82 16.52 2.71 -3.05
N GLY A 83 15.84 1.82 -2.32
CA GLY A 83 14.40 1.89 -2.09
C GLY A 83 13.94 3.18 -1.41
N MET A 84 14.72 3.69 -0.44
CA MET A 84 14.45 4.98 0.20
C MET A 84 14.55 6.15 -0.77
N ILE A 85 15.64 6.22 -1.55
CA ILE A 85 15.84 7.26 -2.57
C ILE A 85 14.71 7.21 -3.60
N PHE A 86 14.39 6.01 -4.09
CA PHE A 86 13.30 5.77 -5.03
C PHE A 86 11.97 6.32 -4.51
N ALA A 87 11.61 6.04 -3.26
CA ALA A 87 10.37 6.53 -2.67
C ALA A 87 10.28 8.08 -2.64
N TYR A 88 11.41 8.76 -2.38
CA TYR A 88 11.45 10.24 -2.40
C TYR A 88 11.38 10.82 -3.80
N ILE A 89 11.99 10.17 -4.80
CA ILE A 89 11.87 10.57 -6.21
C ILE A 89 10.41 10.43 -6.66
N MET A 90 9.82 9.24 -6.45
CA MET A 90 8.44 8.97 -6.84
C MET A 90 7.44 9.91 -6.16
N ALA A 91 7.67 10.27 -4.89
CA ALA A 91 6.84 11.24 -4.17
C ALA A 91 6.72 12.62 -4.84
N ARG A 92 7.71 13.00 -5.66
CA ARG A 92 7.64 14.20 -6.50
C ARG A 92 7.14 13.86 -7.89
N ALA A 93 7.78 12.92 -8.58
CA ALA A 93 7.53 12.60 -9.99
C ALA A 93 6.05 12.29 -10.28
N ILE A 94 5.41 11.50 -9.41
CA ILE A 94 4.01 11.08 -9.56
C ILE A 94 3.02 12.25 -9.55
N LYS A 95 3.36 13.37 -8.91
CA LYS A 95 2.47 14.55 -8.86
C LYS A 95 2.41 15.29 -10.20
N LYS A 96 3.47 15.18 -11.01
CA LYS A 96 3.57 15.84 -12.32
C LYS A 96 2.92 15.01 -13.43
N GLN A 97 3.21 13.71 -13.45
CA GLN A 97 2.70 12.77 -14.45
C GLN A 97 2.15 11.51 -13.75
N PRO A 98 0.97 11.59 -13.09
CA PRO A 98 0.46 10.49 -12.26
C PRO A 98 0.35 9.16 -13.01
N VAL A 99 -0.27 9.17 -14.19
CA VAL A 99 -0.51 7.94 -14.96
C VAL A 99 0.80 7.26 -15.37
N LEU A 100 1.78 8.01 -15.87
CA LEU A 100 3.08 7.48 -16.27
C LEU A 100 3.79 6.79 -15.10
N PHE A 101 3.90 7.48 -13.97
CA PHE A 101 4.62 6.94 -12.82
C PHE A 101 3.83 5.88 -12.06
N LEU A 102 2.50 5.92 -12.06
CA LEU A 102 1.71 4.83 -11.50
C LEU A 102 1.95 3.52 -12.26
N ASN A 103 1.94 3.57 -13.60
CA ASN A 103 2.22 2.39 -14.43
C ASN A 103 3.67 1.91 -14.24
N TYR A 104 4.64 2.82 -14.10
CA TYR A 104 6.03 2.44 -13.86
C TYR A 104 6.24 1.78 -12.48
N ILE A 105 5.63 2.33 -11.41
CA ILE A 105 5.79 1.79 -10.04
C ILE A 105 5.02 0.46 -9.87
N GLU A 106 4.00 0.19 -10.69
CA GLU A 106 3.26 -1.07 -10.68
C GLU A 106 4.21 -2.28 -10.79
N ASP A 107 5.15 -2.26 -11.73
CA ASP A 107 6.14 -3.33 -11.91
C ASP A 107 7.05 -3.48 -10.67
N PHE A 108 7.42 -2.37 -10.03
CA PHE A 108 8.15 -2.42 -8.75
C PHE A 108 7.32 -3.14 -7.67
N PHE A 109 6.04 -2.80 -7.54
CA PHE A 109 5.17 -3.41 -6.54
C PHE A 109 4.93 -4.90 -6.78
N PHE A 110 4.90 -5.34 -8.03
CA PHE A 110 4.74 -6.76 -8.35
C PHE A 110 5.97 -7.58 -8.01
N ASN A 111 7.17 -7.00 -8.17
CA ASN A 111 8.43 -7.73 -8.02
C ASN A 111 9.08 -7.55 -6.64
N THR A 112 8.69 -6.55 -5.85
CA THR A 112 9.29 -6.31 -4.54
C THR A 112 8.97 -7.43 -3.55
N LYS A 113 10.01 -7.87 -2.83
CA LYS A 113 9.92 -8.81 -1.70
C LYS A 113 10.07 -8.11 -0.35
N ASP A 114 10.32 -6.80 -0.37
CA ASP A 114 10.56 -6.01 0.83
C ASP A 114 9.29 -5.25 1.26
N GLN A 115 8.69 -5.71 2.34
CA GLN A 115 7.51 -5.10 2.94
C GLN A 115 7.75 -3.66 3.41
N LYS A 116 8.94 -3.32 3.92
CA LYS A 116 9.27 -1.98 4.40
C LYS A 116 9.33 -0.99 3.23
N ILE A 117 10.05 -1.34 2.17
CA ILE A 117 10.17 -0.48 0.98
C ILE A 117 8.80 -0.35 0.30
N CYS A 118 8.04 -1.45 0.18
CA CYS A 118 6.68 -1.41 -0.37
C CYS A 118 5.78 -0.44 0.41
N ASN A 119 5.79 -0.49 1.75
CA ASN A 119 5.05 0.47 2.58
C ASN A 119 5.58 1.90 2.42
N LEU A 120 6.89 2.09 2.33
CA LEU A 120 7.50 3.41 2.20
C LEU A 120 7.09 4.10 0.90
N VAL A 121 7.13 3.39 -0.23
CA VAL A 121 6.68 3.92 -1.53
C VAL A 121 5.18 4.22 -1.49
N MET A 122 4.38 3.32 -0.91
CA MET A 122 2.94 3.53 -0.74
C MET A 122 2.65 4.81 0.08
N ASP A 123 3.38 5.02 1.16
CA ASP A 123 3.18 6.15 2.08
C ASP A 123 3.73 7.49 1.55
N LYS A 124 4.84 7.46 0.81
CA LYS A 124 5.50 8.69 0.31
C LYS A 124 4.98 9.12 -1.06
N ALA A 125 4.67 8.18 -1.94
CA ALA A 125 4.24 8.47 -3.31
C ALA A 125 2.73 8.36 -3.50
N ILE A 126 2.14 7.23 -3.12
CA ILE A 126 0.74 6.92 -3.45
C ILE A 126 -0.23 7.65 -2.52
N TYR A 127 -0.01 7.59 -1.21
CA TYR A 127 -0.92 8.20 -0.23
C TYR A 127 -1.10 9.72 -0.44
N PRO A 128 -0.04 10.53 -0.66
CA PRO A 128 -0.23 11.96 -0.92
C PRO A 128 -0.99 12.27 -2.20
N LEU A 129 -0.89 11.42 -3.23
CA LEU A 129 -1.66 11.55 -4.46
C LEU A 129 -3.15 11.34 -4.18
N LEU A 130 -3.50 10.24 -3.51
CA LEU A 130 -4.88 9.89 -3.17
C LEU A 130 -5.47 10.80 -2.07
N LYS A 131 -4.64 11.40 -1.22
CA LYS A 131 -5.13 12.35 -0.22
C LYS A 131 -5.77 13.59 -0.85
N LYS A 132 -5.28 14.02 -2.02
CA LYS A 132 -5.82 15.19 -2.74
C LYS A 132 -7.11 14.86 -3.46
N ASP A 133 -7.12 13.73 -4.17
CA ASP A 133 -8.30 13.22 -4.85
C ASP A 133 -8.28 11.69 -4.84
N ALA A 134 -8.95 11.12 -3.84
CA ALA A 134 -8.86 9.69 -3.59
C ALA A 134 -9.47 8.88 -4.73
N LEU A 135 -10.58 9.34 -5.31
CA LEU A 135 -11.37 8.52 -6.21
C LEU A 135 -10.84 8.48 -7.64
N VAL A 136 -10.00 9.46 -8.03
CA VAL A 136 -9.44 9.54 -9.40
C VAL A 136 -8.51 8.37 -9.73
N HIS A 137 -7.66 7.95 -8.78
CA HIS A 137 -6.64 6.92 -9.04
C HIS A 137 -6.86 5.61 -8.29
N ILE A 138 -7.82 5.54 -7.37
CA ILE A 138 -8.00 4.36 -6.50
C ILE A 138 -8.26 3.07 -7.28
N ASP A 139 -8.97 3.12 -8.42
CA ASP A 139 -9.27 1.92 -9.23
C ASP A 139 -8.01 1.26 -9.75
N LEU A 140 -7.03 2.06 -10.19
CA LEU A 140 -5.74 1.55 -10.64
C LEU A 140 -5.01 0.85 -9.49
N ILE A 141 -4.99 1.47 -8.29
CA ILE A 141 -4.34 0.91 -7.11
C ILE A 141 -5.02 -0.39 -6.67
N LEU A 142 -6.36 -0.45 -6.69
CA LEU A 142 -7.10 -1.65 -6.32
C LEU A 142 -6.91 -2.79 -7.33
N ASN A 143 -6.71 -2.47 -8.61
CA ASN A 143 -6.39 -3.47 -9.63
C ASN A 143 -5.04 -4.16 -9.38
N TRP A 144 -4.09 -3.51 -8.72
CA TRP A 144 -2.79 -4.12 -8.40
C TRP A 144 -2.92 -5.36 -7.48
N VAL A 145 -3.97 -5.44 -6.66
CA VAL A 145 -4.26 -6.58 -5.77
C VAL A 145 -4.53 -7.88 -6.54
N LYS A 146 -4.91 -7.76 -7.83
CA LYS A 146 -5.16 -8.92 -8.70
C LYS A 146 -3.88 -9.73 -8.93
N LYS A 147 -2.70 -9.11 -8.79
CA LYS A 147 -1.43 -9.83 -8.83
C LYS A 147 -1.16 -10.45 -7.47
N ASP A 148 -0.66 -11.68 -7.48
CA ASP A 148 -0.46 -12.48 -6.27
C ASP A 148 0.80 -12.05 -5.48
N ASN A 149 0.85 -10.79 -5.04
CA ASN A 149 1.91 -10.27 -4.17
C ASN A 149 1.34 -9.93 -2.79
N LYS A 150 1.71 -10.74 -1.79
CA LYS A 150 1.27 -10.60 -0.39
C LYS A 150 1.72 -9.28 0.25
N MET A 151 2.90 -8.76 -0.11
CA MET A 151 3.43 -7.51 0.46
C MET A 151 2.62 -6.31 0.00
N LEU A 152 2.21 -6.36 -1.27
CA LEU A 152 1.36 -5.37 -1.90
C LEU A 152 -0.06 -5.38 -1.29
N GLU A 153 -0.67 -6.55 -1.09
CA GLU A 153 -1.98 -6.68 -0.44
C GLU A 153 -2.02 -5.96 0.93
N GLU A 154 -1.03 -6.24 1.77
CA GLU A 154 -0.92 -5.62 3.10
C GLU A 154 -0.68 -4.10 3.01
N SER A 155 0.13 -3.65 2.03
CA SER A 155 0.41 -2.23 1.84
C SER A 155 -0.83 -1.47 1.35
N ILE A 156 -1.62 -2.07 0.45
CA ILE A 156 -2.88 -1.51 -0.03
C ILE A 156 -3.88 -1.47 1.13
N PHE A 157 -4.02 -2.53 1.92
CA PHE A 157 -4.88 -2.51 3.10
C PHE A 157 -4.54 -1.34 4.06
N LYS A 158 -3.26 -1.13 4.35
CA LYS A 158 -2.80 -0.01 5.18
C LYS A 158 -3.13 1.35 4.56
N LEU A 159 -2.92 1.50 3.26
CA LEU A 159 -3.29 2.70 2.50
C LEU A 159 -4.79 2.99 2.63
N LEU A 160 -5.65 2.00 2.35
CA LEU A 160 -7.10 2.15 2.45
C LEU A 160 -7.54 2.51 3.87
N SER A 161 -6.94 1.86 4.88
CA SER A 161 -7.20 2.14 6.29
C SER A 161 -6.83 3.58 6.68
N LYS A 162 -5.74 4.12 6.13
CA LYS A 162 -5.35 5.53 6.33
C LYS A 162 -6.34 6.48 5.64
N LEU A 163 -6.79 6.17 4.43
CA LEU A 163 -7.76 7.00 3.70
C LEU A 163 -9.10 7.12 4.43
N ILE A 164 -9.70 5.99 4.85
CA ILE A 164 -10.96 6.02 5.61
C ILE A 164 -10.78 6.57 7.03
N GLY A 165 -9.56 6.49 7.57
CA GLY A 165 -9.20 7.10 8.84
C GLY A 165 -9.10 8.63 8.76
N MET A 166 -8.77 9.16 7.58
CA MET A 166 -8.70 10.59 7.29
C MET A 166 -10.07 11.17 6.95
N ASP A 167 -10.85 10.51 6.11
CA ASP A 167 -12.21 10.93 5.73
C ASP A 167 -13.15 9.73 5.68
N ALA A 168 -14.10 9.68 6.61
CA ALA A 168 -15.09 8.61 6.70
C ALA A 168 -16.03 8.57 5.48
N LYS A 169 -16.21 9.68 4.74
CA LYS A 169 -17.01 9.70 3.52
C LYS A 169 -16.43 8.82 2.41
N LEU A 170 -15.14 8.46 2.50
CA LEU A 170 -14.49 7.56 1.56
C LEU A 170 -14.83 6.08 1.80
N ILE A 171 -15.43 5.72 2.94
CA ILE A 171 -15.76 4.33 3.28
C ILE A 171 -16.65 3.70 2.20
N GLU A 172 -17.81 4.30 1.93
CA GLU A 172 -18.79 3.72 1.01
C GLU A 172 -18.27 3.68 -0.45
N PRO A 173 -17.69 4.75 -1.02
CA PRO A 173 -17.15 4.72 -2.38
C PRO A 173 -16.02 3.69 -2.57
N ILE A 174 -15.09 3.59 -1.61
CA ILE A 174 -13.99 2.61 -1.68
C ILE A 174 -14.55 1.19 -1.53
N PHE A 175 -15.49 0.98 -0.62
CA PHE A 175 -16.14 -0.32 -0.44
C PHE A 175 -16.82 -0.77 -1.74
N LYS A 176 -17.64 0.08 -2.37
CA LYS A 176 -18.31 -0.25 -3.64
C LYS A 176 -17.34 -0.66 -4.74
N LYS A 177 -16.18 0.01 -4.85
CA LYS A 177 -15.14 -0.34 -5.82
C LYS A 177 -14.54 -1.72 -5.53
N LEU A 178 -14.23 -2.00 -4.27
CA LEU A 178 -13.75 -3.33 -3.85
C LEU A 178 -14.80 -4.43 -4.06
N GLU A 179 -16.06 -4.12 -3.76
CA GLU A 179 -17.22 -5.01 -3.90
C GLU A 179 -17.39 -5.52 -5.34
N THR A 180 -17.10 -4.69 -6.35
CA THR A 180 -17.14 -5.11 -7.77
C THR A 180 -16.22 -6.30 -8.09
N SER A 181 -15.16 -6.50 -7.30
CA SER A 181 -14.19 -7.58 -7.51
C SER A 181 -14.56 -8.90 -6.82
N TRP A 182 -15.63 -8.94 -6.03
CA TRP A 182 -15.98 -10.13 -5.25
C TRP A 182 -16.32 -11.34 -6.10
N LEU A 183 -16.95 -11.15 -7.27
CA LEU A 183 -17.38 -12.26 -8.11
C LEU A 183 -16.21 -13.09 -8.64
N TYR A 184 -15.06 -12.45 -8.85
CA TYR A 184 -13.84 -13.06 -9.39
C TYR A 184 -12.66 -12.87 -8.42
N ALA A 185 -12.93 -12.91 -7.11
CA ALA A 185 -11.92 -12.64 -6.10
C ALA A 185 -10.84 -13.72 -6.05
N THR A 186 -9.58 -13.31 -6.18
CA THR A 186 -8.42 -14.12 -5.80
C THR A 186 -8.29 -14.21 -4.27
N PRO A 187 -7.47 -15.11 -3.72
CA PRO A 187 -7.25 -15.18 -2.26
C PRO A 187 -6.80 -13.85 -1.64
N ASN A 188 -6.00 -13.05 -2.35
CA ASN A 188 -5.59 -11.73 -1.88
C ASN A 188 -6.75 -10.72 -1.89
N ILE A 189 -7.64 -10.79 -2.88
CA ILE A 189 -8.84 -9.96 -2.92
C ILE A 189 -9.78 -10.32 -1.77
N VAL A 190 -9.98 -11.62 -1.49
CA VAL A 190 -10.77 -12.08 -0.34
C VAL A 190 -10.20 -11.48 0.95
N LYS A 191 -8.90 -11.69 1.19
CA LYS A 191 -8.20 -11.22 2.39
C LYS A 191 -8.24 -9.70 2.53
N LEU A 192 -8.01 -8.95 1.46
CA LEU A 192 -8.09 -7.48 1.46
C LEU A 192 -9.49 -7.03 1.84
N ASN A 193 -10.53 -7.60 1.22
CA ASN A 193 -11.92 -7.25 1.49
C ASN A 193 -12.31 -7.55 2.94
N SER A 194 -11.96 -8.73 3.46
CA SER A 194 -12.25 -9.10 4.84
C SER A 194 -11.53 -8.20 5.84
N LYS A 195 -10.26 -7.85 5.59
CA LYS A 195 -9.54 -6.88 6.43
C LYS A 195 -10.15 -5.48 6.34
N PHE A 196 -10.54 -5.04 5.15
CA PHE A 196 -11.14 -3.72 4.97
C PHE A 196 -12.49 -3.62 5.68
N LEU A 197 -13.35 -4.65 5.61
CA LEU A 197 -14.58 -4.72 6.41
C LEU A 197 -14.31 -4.64 7.92
N LYS A 198 -13.27 -5.30 8.42
CA LYS A 198 -12.86 -5.17 9.83
C LYS A 198 -12.40 -3.75 10.18
N ALA A 199 -11.75 -3.05 9.25
CA ALA A 199 -11.37 -1.65 9.43
C ALA A 199 -12.59 -0.73 9.42
N ILE A 200 -13.56 -0.98 8.53
CA ILE A 200 -14.86 -0.30 8.50
C ILE A 200 -15.58 -0.48 9.85
N TYR A 201 -15.64 -1.69 10.42
CA TYR A 201 -16.29 -1.92 11.72
C TYR A 201 -15.78 -0.96 12.83
N LYS A 202 -14.48 -0.65 12.82
CA LYS A 202 -13.86 0.26 13.80
C LYS A 202 -14.21 1.74 13.57
N LYS A 203 -14.70 2.11 12.39
CA LYS A 203 -14.94 3.50 11.96
C LYS A 203 -16.42 3.81 11.77
N ASP A 204 -17.15 2.92 11.10
CA ASP A 204 -18.58 3.00 10.86
C ASP A 204 -19.23 1.61 11.03
N LYS A 205 -19.62 1.31 12.28
CA LYS A 205 -20.31 0.07 12.62
C LYS A 205 -21.67 -0.06 11.92
N LYS A 206 -22.36 1.05 11.64
CA LYS A 206 -23.67 1.03 10.99
C LYS A 206 -23.53 0.58 9.54
N PHE A 207 -22.60 1.17 8.80
CA PHE A 207 -22.30 0.75 7.43
C PHE A 207 -21.84 -0.71 7.40
N TYR A 208 -20.92 -1.12 8.28
CA TYR A 208 -20.50 -2.52 8.40
C TYR A 208 -21.67 -3.49 8.57
N LEU A 209 -22.61 -3.23 9.50
CA LEU A 209 -23.77 -4.09 9.71
C LEU A 209 -24.73 -4.08 8.51
N ASN A 210 -24.84 -2.94 7.81
CA ASN A 210 -25.66 -2.82 6.61
C ASN A 210 -25.12 -3.70 5.47
N VAL A 211 -23.79 -3.85 5.33
CA VAL A 211 -23.20 -4.78 4.36
C VAL A 211 -23.70 -6.20 4.60
N TYR A 212 -23.72 -6.69 5.84
CA TYR A 212 -24.26 -8.03 6.14
C TYR A 212 -25.75 -8.14 5.80
N LYS A 213 -26.53 -7.10 6.08
CA LYS A 213 -27.96 -7.07 5.74
C LYS A 213 -28.17 -7.18 4.22
N ASN A 214 -27.38 -6.46 3.42
CA ASN A 214 -27.47 -6.50 1.96
C ASN A 214 -27.14 -7.90 1.41
N TYR A 215 -26.24 -8.63 2.06
CA TYR A 215 -25.80 -9.95 1.62
C TYR A 215 -26.42 -11.11 2.40
N GLN A 216 -27.47 -10.88 3.19
CA GLN A 216 -28.05 -11.91 4.06
C GLN A 216 -28.54 -13.17 3.33
N ALA A 217 -28.95 -13.01 2.07
CA ALA A 217 -29.44 -14.09 1.21
C ALA A 217 -28.35 -14.70 0.31
N THR A 218 -27.08 -14.27 0.44
CA THR A 218 -26.03 -14.74 -0.46
C THR A 218 -25.79 -16.24 -0.28
N ARG A 219 -25.71 -16.94 -1.42
CA ARG A 219 -25.28 -18.34 -1.51
C ARG A 219 -23.95 -18.47 -2.24
N ASN A 220 -23.33 -17.35 -2.62
CA ASN A 220 -22.03 -17.35 -3.28
C ASN A 220 -20.94 -17.69 -2.25
N PRO A 221 -20.15 -18.77 -2.45
CA PRO A 221 -19.13 -19.18 -1.49
C PRO A 221 -18.06 -18.11 -1.23
N ILE A 222 -17.68 -17.32 -2.23
CA ILE A 222 -16.67 -16.26 -2.08
C ILE A 222 -17.22 -15.13 -1.21
N PHE A 223 -18.48 -14.75 -1.42
CA PHE A 223 -19.09 -13.67 -0.66
C PHE A 223 -19.26 -14.10 0.80
N ALA A 224 -19.73 -15.34 1.00
CA ALA A 224 -19.84 -15.94 2.33
C ALA A 224 -18.48 -16.00 3.03
N GLU A 225 -17.40 -16.37 2.32
CA GLU A 225 -16.04 -16.40 2.85
C GLU A 225 -15.55 -15.02 3.27
N ILE A 226 -15.68 -14.02 2.40
CA ILE A 226 -15.29 -12.62 2.70
C ILE A 226 -15.99 -12.14 3.97
N LEU A 227 -17.32 -12.32 4.03
CA LEU A 227 -18.15 -11.90 5.16
C LEU A 227 -17.83 -12.69 6.42
N CYS A 228 -17.68 -14.01 6.35
CA CYS A 228 -17.35 -14.85 7.49
C CYS A 228 -15.99 -14.49 8.10
N GLU A 229 -14.97 -14.29 7.26
CA GLU A 229 -13.65 -13.87 7.72
C GLU A 229 -13.68 -12.47 8.32
N ALA A 230 -14.63 -11.62 7.91
CA ALA A 230 -14.79 -10.24 8.39
C ALA A 230 -15.51 -10.11 9.75
N ILE A 231 -16.02 -11.20 10.36
CA ILE A 231 -16.83 -11.14 11.58
C ILE A 231 -16.03 -10.53 12.76
N CYS A 232 -16.42 -9.31 13.18
CA CYS A 232 -15.80 -8.59 14.29
C CYS A 232 -16.53 -8.74 15.63
N CYS A 233 -17.85 -8.88 15.62
CA CYS A 233 -18.70 -8.85 16.81
C CYS A 233 -19.82 -9.88 16.73
N TYR A 234 -20.43 -10.18 17.88
CA TYR A 234 -21.70 -10.87 17.91
C TYR A 234 -22.84 -9.92 17.46
N ASN A 235 -23.73 -10.43 16.62
CA ASN A 235 -24.94 -9.73 16.16
C ASN A 235 -25.94 -10.79 15.68
N ASP A 236 -27.22 -10.66 16.06
CA ASP A 236 -28.23 -11.68 15.77
C ASP A 236 -28.53 -11.84 14.28
N ASN A 237 -28.42 -10.77 13.49
CA ASN A 237 -28.55 -10.86 12.03
C ASN A 237 -27.39 -11.67 11.43
N ILE A 238 -26.15 -11.41 11.86
CA ILE A 238 -24.98 -12.17 11.39
C ILE A 238 -25.08 -13.64 11.81
N GLN A 239 -25.60 -13.92 13.02
CA GLN A 239 -25.88 -15.28 13.48
C GLN A 239 -26.88 -16.00 12.56
N THR A 240 -28.00 -15.35 12.25
CA THR A 240 -29.03 -15.90 11.35
C THR A 240 -28.46 -16.21 9.96
N ILE A 241 -27.59 -15.34 9.44
CA ILE A 241 -26.90 -15.56 8.16
C ILE A 241 -26.00 -16.81 8.25
N CYS A 242 -25.17 -16.93 9.31
CA CYS A 242 -24.29 -18.07 9.50
C CYS A 242 -25.07 -19.40 9.68
N ASP A 243 -26.20 -19.35 10.38
CA ASP A 243 -27.11 -20.50 10.56
C ASP A 243 -27.71 -20.93 9.22
N THR A 244 -28.09 -19.97 8.37
CA THR A 244 -28.57 -20.28 7.03
C THR A 244 -27.46 -20.95 6.20
N TRP A 245 -26.24 -20.41 6.25
CA TRP A 245 -25.10 -21.00 5.55
C TRP A 245 -24.75 -22.40 6.05
N SER A 246 -24.83 -22.67 7.36
CA SER A 246 -24.50 -23.99 7.93
C SER A 246 -25.45 -25.12 7.50
N HIS A 247 -26.64 -24.76 7.01
CA HIS A 247 -27.62 -25.70 6.46
C HIS A 247 -27.62 -25.75 4.91
N SER A 248 -26.68 -25.04 4.27
CA SER A 248 -26.58 -25.02 2.81
C SER A 248 -26.22 -26.40 2.24
N GLY A 249 -26.84 -26.76 1.11
CA GLY A 249 -26.44 -27.92 0.31
C GLY A 249 -25.07 -27.76 -0.36
N ASN A 250 -24.56 -26.53 -0.48
CA ASN A 250 -23.21 -26.28 -0.96
C ASN A 250 -22.20 -26.52 0.18
N ILE A 251 -21.34 -27.53 0.02
CA ILE A 251 -20.36 -27.96 1.05
C ILE A 251 -19.42 -26.82 1.47
N ARG A 252 -18.99 -25.96 0.54
CA ARG A 252 -18.09 -24.84 0.86
C ARG A 252 -18.81 -23.80 1.72
N VAL A 253 -20.03 -23.41 1.33
CA VAL A 253 -20.88 -22.48 2.11
C VAL A 253 -21.19 -23.07 3.48
N LYS A 254 -21.50 -24.37 3.55
CA LYS A 254 -21.74 -25.07 4.82
C LYS A 254 -20.56 -24.99 5.78
N LYS A 255 -19.34 -25.28 5.30
CA LYS A 255 -18.11 -25.16 6.09
C LYS A 255 -17.89 -23.73 6.60
N ILE A 256 -18.13 -22.74 5.74
CA ILE A 256 -18.04 -21.32 6.09
C ILE A 256 -19.05 -20.97 7.20
N GLY A 257 -20.31 -21.38 7.06
CA GLY A 257 -21.36 -21.15 8.07
C GLY A 257 -21.00 -21.73 9.43
N LEU A 258 -20.54 -22.98 9.47
CA LEU A 258 -20.07 -23.64 10.71
C LEU A 258 -18.89 -22.89 11.35
N HIS A 259 -17.96 -22.39 10.53
CA HIS A 259 -16.85 -21.57 11.01
C HIS A 259 -17.35 -20.23 11.59
N GLY A 260 -18.27 -19.56 10.90
CA GLY A 260 -18.90 -18.31 11.34
C GLY A 260 -19.62 -18.45 12.69
N GLN A 261 -20.38 -19.53 12.87
CA GLN A 261 -21.03 -19.86 14.15
C GLN A 261 -20.01 -19.99 15.29
N LYS A 262 -18.88 -20.67 15.05
CA LYS A 262 -17.78 -20.78 16.04
C LYS A 262 -17.20 -19.41 16.38
N LEU A 263 -16.97 -18.56 15.38
CA LEU A 263 -16.50 -17.19 15.60
C LEU A 263 -17.49 -16.39 16.44
N LEU A 264 -18.78 -16.39 16.09
CA LEU A 264 -19.83 -15.68 16.81
C LEU A 264 -19.98 -16.15 18.26
N LYS A 265 -19.94 -17.47 18.50
CA LYS A 265 -19.97 -18.04 19.86
C LYS A 265 -18.81 -17.49 20.72
N SER A 266 -17.61 -17.38 20.14
CA SER A 266 -16.45 -16.80 20.83
C SER A 266 -16.60 -15.30 21.12
N LYS A 267 -17.40 -14.57 20.33
CA LYS A 267 -17.67 -13.14 20.52
C LYS A 267 -18.83 -12.88 21.48
N LYS A 268 -19.81 -13.79 21.57
CA LYS A 268 -20.97 -13.66 22.49
C LYS A 268 -20.53 -13.59 23.96
N GLY A 269 -19.44 -14.28 24.31
CA GLY A 269 -18.87 -14.26 25.67
C GLY A 269 -17.91 -13.10 25.96
N LYS A 270 -17.58 -12.26 24.97
CA LYS A 270 -16.71 -11.09 25.14
C LYS A 270 -17.61 -9.85 25.12
N LYS A 271 -18.11 -9.45 26.29
CA LYS A 271 -18.78 -8.14 26.47
C LYS A 271 -17.78 -7.02 26.26
#